data_AF-A0A151F1L6-F1
#
_entry.id   AF-A0A151F1L6-F1
#
_cell.length_a   1.000
_cell.length_b   1.000
_cell.length_c   1.000
_cell.angle_alpha   90.00
_cell.angle_beta   90.00
_cell.angle_gamma   90.00
#
_symmetry.space_group_name_H-M   'P 1'
#
loop_
_entity.id
_entity.type
_entity.pdbx_description
1 polymer ?
#
loop_
_entity_poly.entity_id
_entity_poly.type
_entity_poly.pdbx_seq_one_letter_code
_entity_poly.pdbx_strand_id
1 'polypeptide(L)'
;MEDKEYVLKCECGAKYLYQGKKEDLEKFLNSPIWMCDLGRHVELGNKRNYLDIIEEREQLSRKAEIEPKKENEYTVPELQKEFGTGLVHIGFGVFKDPKGNVWDYRLGEKGERLYSKTG
;
A
#
# COMPACT_ATOMS: atom_id res chain seq x y z
N MET A 1 -7.64 -13.05 19.42
CA MET A 1 -6.69 -13.56 18.41
C MET A 1 -5.59 -12.54 18.29
N GLU A 2 -4.36 -12.97 18.55
CA GLU A 2 -3.16 -12.15 18.40
C GLU A 2 -2.86 -11.90 16.92
N ASP A 3 -2.22 -10.78 16.63
CA ASP A 3 -1.81 -10.44 15.26
C ASP A 3 -0.65 -11.34 14.81
N LYS A 4 -0.74 -11.84 13.58
CA LYS A 4 0.28 -12.68 12.96
C LYS A 4 0.97 -11.93 11.82
N GLU A 5 2.14 -12.40 11.45
CA GLU A 5 2.85 -11.91 10.26
C GLU A 5 2.78 -12.95 9.14
N TYR A 6 2.51 -12.48 7.93
CA TYR A 6 2.39 -13.30 6.73
C TYR A 6 3.34 -12.76 5.68
N VAL A 7 4.19 -13.62 5.14
CA VAL A 7 5.01 -13.31 3.98
C VAL A 7 4.25 -13.71 2.73
N LEU A 8 3.90 -12.71 1.93
CA LEU A 8 3.17 -12.89 0.69
C LEU A 8 4.16 -12.80 -0.47
N LYS A 9 4.07 -13.74 -1.41
CA LYS A 9 4.89 -13.73 -2.63
C LYS A 9 4.02 -13.53 -3.84
N CYS A 10 4.39 -12.57 -4.68
CA CYS A 10 3.75 -12.33 -5.95
C CYS A 10 4.29 -13.24 -7.04
N GLU A 11 3.48 -13.56 -8.05
CA GLU A 11 3.90 -14.29 -9.26
C GLU A 11 5.10 -13.62 -9.95
N CYS A 12 5.21 -12.29 -9.90
CA CYS A 12 6.36 -11.55 -10.42
C CYS A 12 7.66 -11.74 -9.60
N GLY A 13 7.58 -12.42 -8.45
CA GLY A 13 8.69 -12.66 -7.53
C GLY A 13 8.80 -11.66 -6.37
N ALA A 14 8.05 -10.55 -6.38
CA ALA A 14 8.05 -9.58 -5.30
C ALA A 14 7.53 -10.19 -3.97
N LYS A 15 8.12 -9.80 -2.84
CA LYS A 15 7.73 -10.26 -1.51
C LYS A 15 7.17 -9.12 -0.68
N TYR A 16 6.09 -9.37 0.04
CA TYR A 16 5.41 -8.42 0.90
C TYR A 16 5.24 -9.00 2.30
N LEU A 17 5.22 -8.11 3.29
CA LEU A 17 4.92 -8.47 4.68
C LEU A 17 3.54 -7.90 5.02
N TYR A 18 2.63 -8.77 5.42
CA TYR A 18 1.34 -8.39 5.98
C TYR A 18 1.32 -8.74 7.46
N GLN A 19 0.89 -7.81 8.31
CA GLN A 19 0.77 -8.03 9.75
C GLN A 19 -0.67 -7.75 10.17
N GLY A 20 -1.32 -8.71 10.84
CA GLY A 20 -2.69 -8.57 11.29
C GLY A 20 -3.39 -9.91 11.50
N LYS A 21 -4.72 -9.87 11.54
CA LYS A 21 -5.57 -11.05 11.70
C LYS A 21 -5.74 -11.77 10.36
N LYS A 22 -5.91 -13.08 10.43
CA LYS A 22 -6.18 -13.92 9.25
C LYS A 22 -7.40 -13.44 8.45
N GLU A 23 -8.47 -13.05 9.13
CA GLU A 23 -9.69 -12.53 8.49
C GLU A 23 -9.44 -11.24 7.70
N ASP A 24 -8.56 -10.38 8.20
CA ASP A 24 -8.22 -9.12 7.54
C ASP A 24 -7.21 -9.33 6.40
N LEU A 25 -6.35 -10.36 6.50
CA LEU A 25 -5.53 -10.83 5.38
C LEU A 25 -6.41 -11.33 4.23
N GLU A 26 -7.42 -12.14 4.50
CA GLU A 26 -8.34 -12.64 3.47
C GLU A 26 -9.05 -11.48 2.76
N LYS A 27 -9.52 -10.47 3.52
CA LYS A 27 -10.10 -9.25 2.93
C LYS A 27 -9.06 -8.49 2.10
N PHE A 28 -7.84 -8.37 2.60
CA PHE A 28 -6.73 -7.74 1.89
C PHE A 28 -6.46 -8.45 0.57
N LEU A 29 -6.23 -9.77 0.56
CA LEU A 29 -5.97 -10.55 -0.66
C LEU A 29 -7.09 -10.43 -1.70
N ASN A 30 -8.34 -10.21 -1.27
CA ASN A 30 -9.47 -9.98 -2.18
C ASN A 30 -9.68 -8.50 -2.58
N SER A 31 -8.93 -7.57 -2.00
CA SER A 31 -9.08 -6.12 -2.18
C SER A 31 -8.33 -5.61 -3.41
N PRO A 32 -8.84 -4.58 -4.12
CA PRO A 32 -8.08 -3.89 -5.18
C PRO A 32 -6.97 -2.98 -4.63
N ILE A 33 -6.84 -2.86 -3.30
CA ILE A 33 -5.93 -1.90 -2.64
C ILE A 33 -4.47 -2.34 -2.75
N TRP A 34 -4.21 -3.65 -2.83
CA TRP A 34 -2.85 -4.15 -3.01
C TRP A 34 -2.54 -4.27 -4.50
N MET A 35 -1.48 -3.59 -4.91
CA MET A 35 -0.91 -3.70 -6.24
C MET A 35 0.56 -4.04 -6.08
N CYS A 36 1.02 -4.97 -6.90
CA CYS A 36 2.43 -5.29 -6.99
C CYS A 36 3.15 -4.19 -7.78
N ASP A 37 4.30 -3.78 -7.29
CA ASP A 37 5.23 -2.80 -7.87
C ASP A 37 5.54 -3.03 -9.37
N LEU A 38 5.62 -4.28 -9.79
CA LEU A 38 5.87 -4.70 -11.18
C LEU A 38 4.59 -5.00 -11.98
N GLY A 39 3.43 -5.03 -11.30
CA GLY A 39 2.24 -5.72 -11.76
C GLY A 39 1.06 -4.79 -11.97
N ARG A 40 0.94 -4.23 -13.18
CA ARG A 40 -0.29 -3.65 -13.75
C ARG A 40 -1.44 -4.68 -13.92
N HIS A 41 -1.56 -5.66 -13.03
CA HIS A 41 -2.51 -6.78 -13.21
C HIS A 41 -3.99 -6.39 -13.08
N VAL A 42 -4.26 -5.17 -12.59
CA VAL A 42 -5.60 -4.56 -12.65
C VAL A 42 -6.09 -4.40 -14.10
N GLU A 43 -5.19 -4.31 -15.09
CA GLU A 43 -5.56 -4.22 -16.52
C GLU A 43 -5.91 -5.58 -17.15
N LEU A 44 -5.66 -6.74 -16.50
CA LEU A 44 -5.76 -8.07 -17.13
C LEU A 44 -6.77 -9.06 -16.51
N GLY A 45 -7.70 -8.58 -15.69
CA GLY A 45 -9.02 -9.22 -15.60
C GLY A 45 -9.20 -10.49 -14.75
N ASN A 46 -8.18 -11.05 -14.09
CA ASN A 46 -8.36 -12.19 -13.17
C ASN A 46 -7.76 -11.94 -11.78
N LYS A 47 -8.64 -11.62 -10.81
CA LYS A 47 -8.33 -11.07 -9.48
C LYS A 47 -7.74 -12.06 -8.45
N ARG A 48 -7.57 -13.35 -8.75
CA ARG A 48 -7.45 -14.40 -7.71
C ARG A 48 -6.08 -15.04 -7.49
N ASN A 49 -5.08 -14.83 -8.34
CA ASN A 49 -3.88 -15.70 -8.31
C ASN A 49 -2.54 -14.97 -8.13
N TYR A 50 -2.52 -13.70 -7.70
CA TYR A 50 -1.25 -12.96 -7.73
C TYR A 50 -0.45 -12.97 -6.44
N LEU A 51 -0.97 -13.44 -5.30
CA LEU A 51 -0.22 -13.52 -4.03
C LEU A 51 -0.46 -14.86 -3.35
N ASP A 52 0.62 -15.58 -3.10
CA ASP A 52 0.64 -16.78 -2.26
C ASP A 52 1.18 -16.45 -0.88
N ILE A 53 0.54 -16.98 0.17
CA ILE A 53 1.13 -17.00 1.51
C ILE A 53 2.23 -18.06 1.50
N ILE A 54 3.49 -17.62 1.57
CA ILE A 54 4.65 -18.53 1.58
C ILE A 54 5.19 -18.78 2.98
N GLU A 55 4.78 -17.96 3.96
CA GLU A 55 5.19 -18.10 5.36
C GLU A 55 4.14 -17.45 6.28
N GLU A 56 3.82 -18.13 7.38
CA GLU A 56 2.99 -17.62 8.48
C GLU A 56 3.84 -17.64 9.76
N ARG A 57 3.85 -16.53 10.50
CA ARG A 57 4.63 -16.35 11.72
C ARG A 57 3.70 -15.90 12.85
N GLU A 58 3.75 -16.63 13.97
CA GLU A 58 3.00 -16.30 15.20
C GLU A 58 3.55 -15.06 15.91
N GLN A 59 4.80 -14.67 15.63
CA GLN A 59 5.44 -13.49 16.19
C GLN A 59 5.76 -12.48 15.09
N LEU A 60 5.45 -11.21 15.34
CA LEU A 60 5.78 -10.11 14.45
C LEU A 60 7.29 -9.89 14.43
N SER A 61 7.91 -9.90 13.25
CA SER A 61 9.37 -9.64 13.11
C SER A 61 9.75 -8.20 13.46
N ARG A 62 8.76 -7.30 13.44
CA ARG A 62 8.83 -5.88 13.79
C ARG A 62 7.44 -5.43 14.19
N LYS A 63 7.30 -4.57 15.20
CA LYS A 63 6.02 -3.88 15.40
C LYS A 63 5.86 -2.91 14.24
N ALA A 64 4.66 -2.83 13.66
CA ALA A 64 4.35 -1.77 12.72
C ALA A 64 4.65 -0.43 13.43
N GLU A 65 5.60 0.35 12.90
CA GLU A 65 5.84 1.72 13.34
C GLU A 65 4.66 2.56 12.87
N ILE A 66 3.57 2.46 13.63
CA ILE A 66 2.34 3.18 13.39
C ILE A 66 2.56 4.59 13.93
N GLU A 67 3.05 5.47 13.05
CA GLU A 67 3.16 6.88 13.35
C GLU A 67 1.87 7.62 12.97
N PRO A 68 1.35 8.50 13.85
CA PRO A 68 0.22 9.35 13.52
C PRO A 68 0.53 10.23 12.30
N LYS A 69 -0.51 10.72 11.62
CA LYS A 69 -0.37 11.64 10.48
C LYS A 69 0.41 12.89 10.92
N LYS A 70 1.48 13.21 10.18
CA LYS A 70 2.31 14.42 10.36
C LYS A 70 1.63 15.61 9.65
N GLU A 71 1.93 16.84 10.08
CA GLU A 71 1.30 18.03 9.49
C GLU A 71 1.59 18.22 7.99
N ASN A 72 2.73 17.71 7.51
CA ASN A 72 3.15 17.76 6.12
C ASN A 72 2.69 16.54 5.30
N GLU A 73 1.80 15.73 5.84
CA GLU A 73 1.26 14.55 5.17
C GLU A 73 -0.18 14.77 4.72
N TYR A 74 -0.52 14.14 3.60
CA TYR A 74 -1.78 14.34 2.91
C TYR A 74 -2.36 12.99 2.48
N THR A 75 -3.66 12.84 2.59
CA THR A 75 -4.38 11.72 1.99
C THR A 75 -4.61 11.97 0.50
N VAL A 76 -4.96 10.93 -0.26
CA VAL A 76 -5.30 11.08 -1.69
C VAL A 76 -6.41 12.12 -1.91
N PRO A 77 -7.53 12.14 -1.14
CA PRO A 77 -8.55 13.17 -1.29
C PRO A 77 -8.04 14.59 -1.03
N GLU A 78 -7.11 14.77 -0.08
CA GLU A 78 -6.51 16.09 0.20
C GLU A 78 -5.63 16.58 -0.95
N LEU A 79 -4.77 15.71 -1.50
CA LEU A 79 -3.99 16.03 -2.70
C LEU A 79 -4.87 16.33 -3.91
N GLN A 80 -5.94 15.56 -4.12
CA GLN A 80 -6.90 15.81 -5.19
C GLN A 80 -7.67 17.12 -4.99
N LYS A 81 -7.92 17.53 -3.75
CA LYS A 81 -8.54 18.83 -3.45
C LYS A 81 -7.59 20.00 -3.78
N GLU A 82 -6.29 19.82 -3.55
CA GLU A 82 -5.28 20.85 -3.83
C GLU A 82 -4.94 20.97 -5.32
N PHE A 83 -4.75 19.84 -6.01
CA PHE A 83 -4.20 19.80 -7.36
C PHE A 83 -5.21 19.39 -8.44
N GLY A 84 -6.36 18.84 -8.05
CA GLY A 84 -7.39 18.39 -8.97
C GLY A 84 -6.87 17.38 -10.00
N THR A 85 -7.20 17.63 -11.27
CA THR A 85 -6.73 16.83 -12.42
C THR A 85 -5.27 17.06 -12.77
N GLY A 86 -4.61 18.06 -12.17
CA GLY A 86 -3.18 18.32 -12.34
C GLY A 86 -2.29 17.35 -11.56
N LEU A 87 -2.84 16.56 -10.65
CA LEU A 87 -2.13 15.50 -9.94
C LEU A 87 -2.01 14.27 -10.84
N VAL A 88 -0.80 13.95 -11.27
CA VAL A 88 -0.53 12.83 -12.17
C VAL A 88 -0.03 11.64 -11.37
N HIS A 89 -0.68 10.47 -11.52
CA HIS A 89 -0.15 9.22 -10.96
C HIS A 89 1.02 8.74 -11.81
N ILE A 90 2.20 8.57 -11.19
CA ILE A 90 3.45 8.25 -11.90
C ILE A 90 3.98 6.83 -11.61
N GLY A 91 3.14 5.97 -11.01
CA GLY A 91 3.46 4.56 -10.70
C GLY A 91 3.80 4.35 -9.24
N PHE A 92 3.75 3.09 -8.77
CA PHE A 92 4.02 2.71 -7.37
C PHE A 92 3.17 3.46 -6.34
N GLY A 93 1.94 3.86 -6.70
CA GLY A 93 1.12 4.67 -5.82
C GLY A 93 1.68 6.08 -5.58
N VAL A 94 2.68 6.54 -6.34
CA VAL A 94 3.32 7.87 -6.23
C VAL A 94 2.61 8.87 -7.15
N PHE A 95 2.52 10.12 -6.71
CA PHE A 95 1.99 11.23 -7.51
C PHE A 95 3.05 12.26 -7.89
N LYS A 96 2.80 12.98 -8.98
CA LYS A 96 3.53 14.17 -9.40
C LYS A 96 2.55 15.33 -9.54
N ASP A 97 2.86 16.46 -8.90
CA ASP A 97 2.04 17.66 -8.98
C ASP A 97 2.40 18.55 -10.19
N PRO A 98 1.60 19.58 -10.52
CA PRO A 98 1.87 20.48 -11.65
C PRO A 98 3.17 21.28 -11.55
N LYS A 99 3.72 21.43 -10.34
CA LYS A 99 5.01 22.08 -10.10
C LYS A 99 6.18 21.12 -10.26
N GLY A 100 5.88 19.85 -10.55
CA GLY A 100 6.85 18.79 -10.76
C GLY A 100 7.30 18.08 -9.49
N ASN A 101 6.71 18.39 -8.32
CA ASN A 101 7.09 17.72 -7.09
C ASN A 101 6.54 16.30 -7.05
N VAL A 102 7.33 15.39 -6.48
CA VAL A 102 6.95 13.99 -6.28
C VAL A 102 6.38 13.81 -4.88
N TRP A 103 5.31 13.02 -4.79
CA TRP A 103 4.58 12.72 -3.57
C TRP A 103 4.57 11.22 -3.37
N ASP A 104 5.39 10.77 -2.42
CA ASP A 104 5.48 9.36 -2.02
C ASP A 104 4.65 9.11 -0.76
N TYR A 105 4.22 7.88 -0.53
CA TYR A 105 3.35 7.52 0.58
C TYR A 105 4.01 6.58 1.59
N ARG A 106 3.57 6.71 2.83
CA ARG A 106 3.64 5.66 3.84
C ARG A 106 2.24 5.21 4.23
N LEU A 107 2.15 4.11 4.96
CA LEU A 107 0.90 3.69 5.57
C LEU A 107 0.71 4.40 6.93
N GLY A 108 -0.49 4.95 7.13
CA GLY A 108 -0.95 5.51 8.39
C GLY A 108 -1.53 4.44 9.32
N GLU A 109 -1.97 4.87 10.50
CA GLU A 109 -2.49 4.00 11.57
C GLU A 109 -3.67 3.13 11.17
N LYS A 110 -4.50 3.59 10.24
CA LYS A 110 -5.68 2.85 9.75
C LYS A 110 -5.40 2.14 8.43
N GLY A 111 -4.12 2.05 8.03
CA GLY A 111 -3.70 1.52 6.74
C GLY A 111 -4.02 2.46 5.57
N GLU A 112 -4.36 3.73 5.84
CA GLU A 112 -4.52 4.75 4.81
C GLU A 112 -3.16 5.16 4.24
N ARG A 113 -3.13 5.58 2.97
CA ARG A 113 -1.92 6.12 2.35
C ARG A 113 -1.77 7.59 2.73
N LEU A 114 -0.66 7.92 3.39
CA LEU A 114 -0.26 9.26 3.79
C LEU A 114 0.92 9.70 2.95
N TYR A 115 0.69 10.71 2.12
CA TYR A 115 1.62 11.24 1.15
C TYR A 115 2.39 12.41 1.69
N SER A 116 3.69 12.43 1.45
CA SER A 116 4.54 13.58 1.72
C SER A 116 5.38 13.89 0.49
N LYS A 117 5.75 15.16 0.34
CA LYS A 117 6.61 15.59 -0.75
C LYS A 117 8.00 14.99 -0.54
N THR A 118 8.46 14.20 -1.51
CA THR A 118 9.86 13.79 -1.61
C THR A 118 10.65 14.91 -2.29
N GLY A 119 11.61 15.46 -1.54
CA GLY A 119 12.52 16.52 -2.00
C GLY A 119 13.63 15.99 -2.87
#